data_AF-A0A6I3KRI9-F1
#
_entry.id   AF-A0A6I3KRI9-F1
#
_cell.length_a   1.000
_cell.length_b   1.000
_cell.length_c   1.000
_cell.angle_alpha   90.00
_cell.angle_beta   90.00
_cell.angle_gamma   90.00
#
_symmetry.space_group_name_H-M   'P 1'
#
loop_
_entity.id
_entity.type
_entity.pdbx_description
1 polymer ?
#
loop_
_entity_poly.entity_id
_entity_poly.type
_entity_poly.pdbx_seq_one_letter_code
_entity_poly.pdbx_strand_id
1 'polypeptide(L)'
;MLHRLLSSVAMMALAAGLGPVQAVSPNGVETLSPPGAIKAEGTWSLGVRAGDFVFVAGMQGIDPVTNTLVQEPKARIRQAFLNIKLIAHAEGASLQDCVRLTVYVSDLQRFAAMVDEVQAELWGTPPYPPRTMVEVRRLFDDDIVEIDSVFYAPAKK
;
A
#
# COMPACT_ATOMS: atom_id res chain seq x y z
N MET A 1 56.72 12.26 -36.27
CA MET A 1 56.81 11.26 -35.19
C MET A 1 55.80 11.63 -34.11
N LEU A 2 54.70 10.88 -34.00
CA LEU A 2 54.09 10.35 -32.77
C LEU A 2 52.61 10.05 -33.02
N HIS A 3 52.29 8.77 -32.87
CA HIS A 3 50.97 8.18 -32.97
C HIS A 3 50.00 8.71 -31.92
N ARG A 4 48.72 8.87 -32.28
CA ARG A 4 47.60 8.63 -31.35
C ARG A 4 46.49 7.87 -32.07
N LEU A 5 46.54 6.56 -31.92
CA LEU A 5 45.40 5.66 -32.07
C LEU A 5 44.41 5.97 -30.94
N LEU A 6 43.18 6.33 -31.27
CA LEU A 6 42.04 6.29 -30.35
C LEU A 6 41.14 5.15 -30.83
N SER A 7 41.42 3.98 -30.29
CA SER A 7 40.55 2.80 -30.36
C SER A 7 39.27 3.08 -29.59
N SER A 8 38.15 3.18 -30.32
CA SER A 8 36.80 3.27 -29.79
C SER A 8 36.39 1.91 -29.18
N VAL A 9 36.45 1.81 -27.86
CA VAL A 9 35.84 0.70 -27.12
C VAL A 9 34.34 0.95 -27.05
N ALA A 10 33.57 0.17 -27.82
CA ALA A 10 32.13 0.10 -27.68
C ALA A 10 31.80 -0.60 -26.35
N MET A 11 31.35 0.17 -25.37
CA MET A 11 30.85 -0.34 -24.09
C MET A 11 29.44 -0.89 -24.31
N MET A 12 29.35 -2.18 -24.62
CA MET A 12 28.10 -2.91 -24.72
C MET A 12 27.60 -3.17 -23.29
N ALA A 13 26.70 -2.33 -22.81
CA ALA A 13 26.00 -2.59 -21.55
C ALA A 13 25.11 -3.82 -21.73
N LEU A 14 25.44 -4.93 -21.04
CA LEU A 14 24.51 -6.03 -20.84
C LEU A 14 23.34 -5.49 -20.01
N ALA A 15 22.24 -5.16 -20.66
CA ALA A 15 20.95 -5.12 -19.99
C ALA A 15 20.62 -6.56 -19.58
N ALA A 16 20.86 -6.91 -18.31
CA ALA A 16 20.29 -8.11 -17.73
C ALA A 16 18.77 -7.98 -17.89
N GLY A 17 18.21 -8.80 -18.78
CA GLY A 17 16.79 -8.78 -19.07
C GLY A 17 16.01 -9.04 -17.79
N LEU A 18 15.32 -8.01 -17.31
CA LEU A 18 14.15 -8.21 -16.48
C LEU A 18 13.14 -8.93 -17.39
N GLY A 19 13.05 -10.25 -17.26
CA GLY A 19 11.88 -10.97 -17.75
C GLY A 19 10.61 -10.29 -17.22
N PRO A 20 9.46 -10.45 -17.88
CA PRO A 20 8.22 -9.81 -17.43
C PRO A 20 8.05 -10.08 -15.94
N VAL A 21 7.92 -9.01 -15.14
CA VAL A 21 7.55 -9.12 -13.72
C VAL A 21 6.29 -9.97 -13.72
N GLN A 22 6.41 -11.19 -13.21
CA GLN A 22 5.32 -12.13 -13.24
C GLN A 22 4.25 -11.59 -12.28
N ALA A 23 3.22 -10.94 -12.82
CA ALA A 23 2.12 -10.36 -12.05
C ALA A 23 1.34 -11.42 -11.25
N VAL A 24 1.47 -12.71 -11.61
CA VAL A 24 0.80 -13.83 -10.95
C VAL A 24 1.78 -14.97 -10.66
N SER A 25 1.98 -15.31 -9.39
CA SER A 25 2.85 -16.43 -8.97
C SER A 25 2.32 -17.80 -9.42
N PRO A 26 3.15 -18.88 -9.40
CA PRO A 26 2.70 -20.24 -9.74
C PRO A 26 1.52 -20.78 -8.92
N ASN A 27 1.28 -20.22 -7.72
CA ASN A 27 0.18 -20.60 -6.85
C ASN A 27 -1.04 -19.67 -6.99
N GLY A 28 -1.07 -18.80 -8.03
CA GLY A 28 -2.21 -17.93 -8.31
C GLY A 28 -2.29 -16.67 -7.44
N VAL A 29 -1.22 -16.31 -6.72
CA VAL A 29 -1.14 -15.00 -6.05
C VAL A 29 -0.89 -13.91 -7.08
N GLU A 30 -1.82 -12.98 -7.23
CA GLU A 30 -1.78 -11.88 -8.18
C GLU A 30 -1.38 -10.58 -7.48
N THR A 31 -0.39 -9.86 -8.00
CA THR A 31 0.06 -8.56 -7.49
C THR A 31 -0.84 -7.44 -8.00
N LEU A 32 -1.24 -6.53 -7.10
CA LEU A 32 -2.21 -5.47 -7.39
C LEU A 32 -1.52 -4.11 -7.58
N SER A 33 -1.90 -3.41 -8.64
CA SER A 33 -1.55 -2.01 -8.90
C SER A 33 -2.69 -1.28 -9.61
N PRO A 34 -3.81 -1.04 -8.91
CA PRO A 34 -4.98 -0.46 -9.55
C PRO A 34 -4.76 1.01 -9.95
N PRO A 35 -5.39 1.48 -11.03
CA PRO A 35 -5.30 2.88 -11.44
C PRO A 35 -5.72 3.85 -10.33
N GLY A 36 -4.95 4.91 -10.14
CA GLY A 36 -5.21 5.93 -9.12
C GLY A 36 -4.71 5.59 -7.71
N ALA A 37 -4.09 4.43 -7.52
CA ALA A 37 -3.38 4.13 -6.29
C ALA A 37 -2.04 4.88 -6.20
N ILE A 38 -1.47 4.93 -5.00
CA ILE A 38 -0.10 5.40 -4.76
C ILE A 38 0.90 4.52 -5.53
N LYS A 39 2.11 5.03 -5.76
CA LYS A 39 3.16 4.26 -6.44
C LYS A 39 3.98 3.47 -5.43
N ALA A 40 4.06 2.16 -5.63
CA ALA A 40 5.02 1.32 -4.91
C ALA A 40 6.42 1.45 -5.57
N GLU A 41 7.44 1.72 -4.76
CA GLU A 41 8.84 1.78 -5.18
C GLU A 41 9.70 0.84 -4.32
N GLY A 42 10.56 0.04 -4.95
CA GLY A 42 11.45 -0.90 -4.25
C GLY A 42 10.89 -2.32 -4.21
N THR A 43 11.05 -3.00 -3.07
CA THR A 43 10.83 -4.45 -2.92
C THR A 43 9.47 -4.81 -2.30
N TRP A 44 8.44 -4.02 -2.54
CA TRP A 44 7.09 -4.23 -2.01
C TRP A 44 6.01 -3.92 -3.06
N SER A 45 4.79 -4.35 -2.78
CA SER A 45 3.63 -4.16 -3.64
C SER A 45 2.45 -3.64 -2.83
N LEU A 46 1.54 -2.90 -3.47
CA LEU A 46 0.40 -2.27 -2.80
C LEU A 46 -0.55 -3.29 -2.17
N GLY A 47 -0.69 -4.44 -2.83
CA GLY A 47 -1.45 -5.56 -2.32
C GLY A 47 -1.31 -6.78 -3.22
N VAL A 48 -1.92 -7.87 -2.78
CA VAL A 48 -2.06 -9.09 -3.56
C VAL A 48 -3.47 -9.66 -3.42
N ARG A 49 -3.92 -10.35 -4.46
CA ARG A 49 -5.05 -11.26 -4.40
C ARG A 49 -4.54 -12.69 -4.27
N ALA A 50 -5.10 -13.46 -3.34
CA ALA A 50 -4.86 -14.89 -3.21
C ALA A 50 -6.20 -15.62 -3.00
N GLY A 51 -6.76 -16.16 -4.09
CA GLY A 51 -8.09 -16.78 -4.09
C GLY A 51 -9.19 -15.76 -3.78
N ASP A 52 -9.89 -15.96 -2.66
CA ASP A 52 -10.99 -15.11 -2.20
C ASP A 52 -10.53 -14.01 -1.23
N PHE A 53 -9.23 -13.89 -0.96
CA PHE A 53 -8.69 -12.89 -0.05
C PHE A 53 -7.85 -11.85 -0.80
N VAL A 54 -7.97 -10.61 -0.34
CA VAL A 54 -7.20 -9.46 -0.79
C VAL A 54 -6.40 -8.96 0.39
N PHE A 55 -5.08 -8.96 0.25
CA PHE A 55 -4.15 -8.48 1.24
C PHE A 55 -3.63 -7.13 0.76
N VAL A 56 -3.87 -6.09 1.53
CA VAL A 56 -3.37 -4.74 1.23
C VAL A 56 -2.22 -4.46 2.19
N ALA A 57 -1.08 -4.06 1.64
CA ALA A 57 0.10 -3.72 2.43
C ALA A 57 -0.18 -2.54 3.39
N GLY A 58 0.73 -2.31 4.33
CA GLY A 58 0.68 -1.14 5.22
C GLY A 58 0.56 0.16 4.43
N MET A 59 -0.61 0.80 4.51
CA MET A 59 -0.87 2.06 3.82
C MET A 59 -0.64 3.24 4.74
N GLN A 60 0.23 4.14 4.29
CA GLN A 60 0.43 5.47 4.84
C GLN A 60 -0.59 6.47 4.26
N GLY A 61 -0.67 7.65 4.87
CA GLY A 61 -1.53 8.75 4.40
C GLY A 61 -0.92 9.54 3.24
N ILE A 62 -0.54 8.85 2.18
CA ILE A 62 0.07 9.42 0.97
C ILE A 62 -1.02 9.84 0.00
N ASP A 63 -0.93 11.08 -0.52
CA ASP A 63 -1.76 11.54 -1.63
C ASP A 63 -1.34 10.83 -2.94
N PRO A 64 -2.24 10.11 -3.63
CA PRO A 64 -1.90 9.37 -4.85
C PRO A 64 -1.52 10.25 -6.04
N VAL A 65 -1.87 11.55 -6.02
CA VAL A 65 -1.52 12.50 -7.09
C VAL A 65 -0.08 12.97 -6.93
N THR A 66 0.31 13.35 -5.71
CA THR A 66 1.65 13.91 -5.44
C THR A 66 2.67 12.87 -4.99
N ASN A 67 2.20 11.70 -4.54
CA ASN A 67 2.98 10.65 -3.91
C ASN A 67 3.76 11.14 -2.68
N THR A 68 3.16 12.03 -1.89
CA THR A 68 3.72 12.59 -0.64
C THR A 68 2.72 12.49 0.52
N LEU A 69 3.22 12.51 1.75
CA LEU A 69 2.38 12.54 2.96
C LEU A 69 1.45 13.77 2.98
N VAL A 70 0.16 13.54 3.23
CA VAL A 70 -0.82 14.60 3.49
C VAL A 70 -0.45 15.32 4.79
N GLN A 71 -0.43 16.65 4.80
CA GLN A 71 0.15 17.40 5.93
C GLN A 71 -0.69 17.37 7.20
N GLU A 72 -2.01 17.57 7.10
CA GLU A 72 -2.91 17.64 8.26
C GLU A 72 -3.14 16.24 8.85
N PRO A 73 -2.94 16.02 10.17
CA PRO A 73 -2.99 14.69 10.78
C PRO A 73 -4.27 13.88 10.53
N LYS A 74 -5.45 14.46 10.72
CA LYS A 74 -6.72 13.73 10.54
C LYS A 74 -6.96 13.40 9.07
N ALA A 75 -6.64 14.33 8.16
CA ALA A 75 -6.68 14.12 6.72
C ALA A 75 -5.68 13.05 6.28
N ARG A 76 -4.50 12.99 6.89
CA ARG A 76 -3.49 11.94 6.65
C ARG A 76 -4.00 10.57 7.04
N ILE A 77 -4.58 10.43 8.23
CA ILE A 77 -5.23 9.18 8.69
C ILE A 77 -6.35 8.77 7.73
N ARG A 78 -7.19 9.73 7.32
CA ARG A 78 -8.24 9.47 6.32
C ARG A 78 -7.66 8.99 4.99
N GLN A 79 -6.57 9.59 4.53
CA GLN A 79 -5.93 9.19 3.29
C GLN A 79 -5.40 7.76 3.36
N ALA A 80 -4.83 7.32 4.50
CA ALA A 80 -4.39 5.94 4.69
C ALA A 80 -5.55 4.95 4.49
N PHE A 81 -6.71 5.20 5.10
CA PHE A 81 -7.90 4.38 4.89
C PHE A 81 -8.45 4.46 3.47
N LEU A 82 -8.40 5.63 2.81
CA LEU A 82 -8.84 5.77 1.42
C LEU A 82 -7.94 5.00 0.44
N ASN A 83 -6.64 4.95 0.69
CA ASN A 83 -5.68 4.15 -0.07
C ASN A 83 -6.01 2.66 0.06
N ILE A 84 -6.29 2.19 1.28
CA ILE A 84 -6.78 0.81 1.51
C ILE A 84 -8.07 0.54 0.74
N LYS A 85 -9.07 1.42 0.90
CA LYS A 85 -10.38 1.29 0.27
C LYS A 85 -10.26 1.17 -1.24
N LEU A 86 -9.40 1.98 -1.87
CA LEU A 86 -9.19 1.98 -3.30
C LEU A 86 -8.67 0.62 -3.78
N ILE A 87 -7.65 0.08 -3.10
CA ILE A 87 -7.04 -1.20 -3.48
C ILE A 87 -8.03 -2.36 -3.29
N ALA A 88 -8.72 -2.40 -2.15
CA ALA A 88 -9.74 -3.42 -1.89
C ALA A 88 -10.93 -3.34 -2.86
N HIS A 89 -11.37 -2.12 -3.20
CA HIS A 89 -12.48 -1.90 -4.14
C HIS A 89 -12.14 -2.30 -5.57
N ALA A 90 -10.88 -2.14 -6.00
CA ALA A 90 -10.44 -2.63 -7.31
C ALA A 90 -10.64 -4.15 -7.46
N GLU A 91 -10.61 -4.88 -6.34
CA GLU A 91 -10.81 -6.32 -6.26
C GLU A 91 -12.26 -6.74 -5.96
N GLY A 92 -13.20 -5.79 -6.00
CA GLY A 92 -14.61 -6.02 -5.75
C GLY A 92 -15.01 -6.09 -4.28
N ALA A 93 -14.10 -5.76 -3.35
CA ALA A 93 -14.40 -5.69 -1.91
C ALA A 93 -14.93 -4.31 -1.52
N SER A 94 -15.80 -4.27 -0.52
CA SER A 94 -16.18 -3.05 0.18
C SER A 94 -15.47 -2.97 1.55
N LEU A 95 -15.60 -1.83 2.24
CA LEU A 95 -15.11 -1.70 3.61
C LEU A 95 -15.77 -2.69 4.58
N GLN A 96 -17.00 -3.13 4.29
CA GLN A 96 -17.73 -4.09 5.09
C GLN A 96 -17.18 -5.52 4.96
N ASP A 97 -16.35 -5.77 3.95
CA ASP A 97 -15.71 -7.06 3.72
C ASP A 97 -14.30 -7.13 4.33
N CYS A 98 -13.91 -6.11 5.11
CA CYS A 98 -12.65 -6.09 5.84
C CYS A 98 -12.70 -7.12 6.97
N VAL A 99 -11.77 -8.10 6.96
CA VAL A 99 -11.71 -9.15 7.98
C VAL A 99 -10.67 -8.87 9.06
N ARG A 100 -9.72 -7.96 8.78
CA ARG A 100 -8.67 -7.56 9.73
C ARG A 100 -8.14 -6.17 9.38
N LEU A 101 -7.99 -5.34 10.41
CA LEU A 101 -7.13 -4.16 10.39
C LEU A 101 -6.02 -4.28 11.44
N THR A 102 -4.81 -3.89 11.06
CA THR A 102 -3.71 -3.62 12.01
C THR A 102 -3.27 -2.18 11.82
N VAL A 103 -3.46 -1.35 12.84
CA VAL A 103 -3.12 0.07 12.83
C VAL A 103 -1.86 0.28 13.65
N TYR A 104 -0.84 0.85 13.03
CA TYR A 104 0.36 1.32 13.70
C TYR A 104 0.30 2.84 13.81
N VAL A 105 0.58 3.39 15.00
CA VAL A 105 0.68 4.84 15.21
C VAL A 105 1.97 5.19 15.93
N SER A 106 2.49 6.39 15.69
CA SER A 106 3.71 6.86 16.36
C SER A 106 3.46 7.38 17.79
N ASP A 107 2.21 7.64 18.14
CA ASP A 107 1.76 8.17 19.44
C ASP A 107 0.26 7.85 19.62
N LEU A 108 -0.07 6.87 20.47
CA LEU A 108 -1.44 6.46 20.75
C LEU A 108 -2.24 7.57 21.42
N GLN A 109 -1.63 8.29 22.36
CA GLN A 109 -2.32 9.33 23.12
C GLN A 109 -2.79 10.46 22.19
N ARG A 110 -1.99 10.77 21.17
CA ARG A 110 -2.29 11.85 20.22
C ARG A 110 -3.21 11.41 19.08
N PHE A 111 -3.09 10.18 18.57
CA PHE A 111 -3.70 9.80 17.30
C PHE A 111 -4.84 8.78 17.40
N ALA A 112 -4.95 8.00 18.49
CA ALA A 112 -5.95 6.93 18.57
C ALA A 112 -7.39 7.44 18.36
N ALA A 113 -7.76 8.54 19.03
CA ALA A 113 -9.09 9.13 18.88
C ALA A 113 -9.38 9.63 17.45
N MET A 114 -8.37 10.15 16.75
CA MET A 114 -8.52 10.58 15.35
C MET A 114 -8.71 9.37 14.42
N VAL A 115 -8.00 8.27 14.67
CA VAL A 115 -8.20 7.02 13.93
C VAL A 115 -9.60 6.47 14.15
N ASP A 116 -10.09 6.47 15.39
CA ASP A 116 -11.44 6.00 15.72
C ASP A 116 -12.52 6.83 15.02
N GLU A 117 -12.38 8.16 15.04
CA GLU A 117 -13.31 9.06 14.39
C GLU A 117 -13.33 8.87 12.87
N VAL A 118 -12.16 8.84 12.23
CA VAL A 118 -12.06 8.63 10.78
C VAL A 118 -12.58 7.26 10.37
N GLN A 119 -12.28 6.21 11.13
CA GLN A 119 -12.81 4.88 10.85
C GLN A 119 -14.33 4.87 10.97
N ALA A 120 -14.91 5.47 12.00
CA ALA A 120 -16.36 5.56 12.17
C ALA A 120 -17.02 6.37 11.03
N GLU A 121 -16.42 7.47 10.58
CA GLU A 121 -16.90 8.24 9.42
C GLU A 121 -16.93 7.40 8.14
N LEU A 122 -15.96 6.51 7.93
CA LEU A 122 -15.83 5.68 6.73
C LEU A 122 -16.65 4.39 6.77
N TRP A 123 -16.71 3.72 7.93
CA TRP A 123 -17.46 2.48 8.12
C TRP A 123 -18.93 2.70 8.48
N GLY A 124 -19.29 3.89 8.97
CA GLY A 124 -20.62 4.19 9.48
C GLY A 124 -20.81 3.63 10.89
N THR A 125 -21.86 2.84 11.08
CA THR A 125 -22.21 2.24 12.38
C THR A 125 -21.68 0.81 12.52
N PRO A 126 -21.53 0.28 13.75
CA PRO A 126 -21.14 -1.11 13.98
C PRO A 126 -22.01 -2.14 13.21
N PRO A 127 -21.49 -3.35 12.93
CA PRO A 127 -20.21 -3.89 13.39
C PRO A 127 -18.99 -3.35 12.64
N TYR A 128 -17.91 -3.08 13.37
CA TYR A 128 -16.61 -2.74 12.81
C TYR A 128 -15.76 -4.00 12.60
N PRO A 129 -14.80 -4.01 11.65
CA PRO A 129 -13.90 -5.14 11.47
C PRO A 129 -13.03 -5.36 12.71
N PRO A 130 -12.57 -6.59 12.97
CA PRO A 130 -11.54 -6.85 13.97
C PRO A 130 -10.32 -5.95 13.75
N ARG A 131 -9.92 -5.21 14.79
CA ARG A 131 -8.82 -4.25 14.72
C ARG A 131 -7.86 -4.40 15.90
N THR A 132 -6.56 -4.36 15.60
CA THR A 132 -5.50 -4.16 16.58
C THR A 132 -4.84 -2.82 16.33
N MET A 133 -4.57 -2.04 17.38
CA MET A 133 -3.83 -0.78 17.29
C MET A 133 -2.60 -0.85 18.17
N VAL A 134 -1.43 -0.46 17.63
CA VAL A 134 -0.13 -0.59 18.28
C VAL A 134 0.63 0.73 18.18
N GLU A 135 1.20 1.19 19.30
CA GLU A 135 2.18 2.26 19.26
C GLU A 135 3.54 1.72 18.82
N VAL A 136 4.18 2.38 17.87
CA VAL A 136 5.52 2.04 17.40
C VAL A 136 6.46 3.22 17.57
N ARG A 137 7.75 2.93 17.78
CA ARG A 137 8.77 3.98 17.96
C ARG A 137 8.86 4.93 16.76
N ARG A 138 8.69 4.40 15.55
CA ARG A 138 8.87 5.13 14.29
C ARG A 138 8.22 4.36 13.13
N LEU A 139 7.62 5.09 12.20
CA LEU A 139 7.12 4.58 10.92
C LEU A 139 8.04 5.04 9.77
N PHE A 140 7.89 4.46 8.58
CA PHE A 140 8.61 4.93 7.40
C PHE A 140 8.25 6.39 7.08
N ASP A 141 9.15 7.15 6.46
CA ASP A 141 9.01 8.59 6.19
C ASP A 141 8.65 9.48 7.39
N ASP A 142 8.92 9.02 8.62
CA ASP A 142 8.51 9.71 9.85
C ASP A 142 6.99 9.97 9.92
N ASP A 143 6.19 9.07 9.36
CA ASP A 143 4.74 9.19 9.39
C ASP A 143 4.16 8.94 10.81
N ILE A 144 2.89 9.28 10.98
CA ILE A 144 2.13 9.19 12.22
C ILE A 144 1.23 7.95 12.27
N VAL A 145 0.92 7.36 11.10
CA VAL A 145 -0.02 6.25 10.96
C VAL A 145 0.34 5.37 9.77
N GLU A 146 0.23 4.06 9.94
CA GLU A 146 0.29 3.07 8.86
C GLU A 146 -0.72 1.96 9.14
N ILE A 147 -1.48 1.53 8.13
CA ILE A 147 -2.59 0.61 8.32
C ILE A 147 -2.46 -0.57 7.37
N ASP A 148 -2.28 -1.77 7.92
CA ASP A 148 -2.29 -3.04 7.19
C ASP A 148 -3.69 -3.66 7.25
N SER A 149 -4.11 -4.34 6.18
CA SER A 149 -5.48 -4.84 6.10
C SER A 149 -5.67 -6.07 5.22
N VAL A 150 -6.67 -6.85 5.58
CA VAL A 150 -7.12 -8.02 4.82
C VAL A 150 -8.61 -7.93 4.56
N PHE A 151 -9.02 -8.22 3.33
CA PHE A 151 -10.40 -8.24 2.88
C PHE A 151 -10.76 -9.60 2.34
N TYR A 152 -12.03 -9.96 2.50
CA TYR A 152 -12.64 -11.07 1.81
C TYR A 152 -13.37 -10.55 0.57
N ALA A 153 -13.10 -11.11 -0.59
CA ALA A 153 -13.72 -10.73 -1.84
C ALA A 153 -13.83 -12.00 -2.68
N PRO A 154 -14.90 -12.80 -2.56
CA PRO A 154 -14.98 -14.07 -3.24
C PRO A 154 -14.99 -13.86 -4.75
N ALA A 155 -14.15 -14.59 -5.47
CA ALA A 155 -14.20 -14.58 -6.93
C ALA A 155 -15.58 -15.12 -7.33
N LYS A 156 -16.40 -14.31 -8.02
CA LYS A 156 -17.70 -14.77 -8.50
C LYS A 156 -17.48 -16.01 -9.36
N LYS A 157 -18.14 -17.11 -8.99
CA LYS A 157 -18.22 -18.32 -9.82
C LYS A 157 -19.03 -18.05 -11.09
#